data_AF-A0A4Y1ZW66-F1
#
_entry.id   AF-A0A4Y1ZW66-F1
#
_cell.length_a   1.000
_cell.length_b   1.000
_cell.length_c   1.000
_cell.angle_alpha   90.00
_cell.angle_beta   90.00
_cell.angle_gamma   90.00
#
_symmetry.space_group_name_H-M   'P 1'
#
loop_
_entity.id
_entity.type
_entity.pdbx_description
1 polymer ?
#
loop_
_entity_poly.entity_id
_entity_poly.type
_entity_poly.pdbx_seq_one_letter_code
_entity_poly.pdbx_strand_id
1 'polypeptide(L)'
;ARNCKCNLRCIKCNGTHPTYACGIKTNIQEPVCINCKESGHLASWLGCKAFPTIKNSYQQRKSYTQVARNSSNSNLLVKATEKPTTNPEIPEISDDLPSLLSELTNFLKEYPEKLKAAKLLKTAKTKEENKITFFNSVIGN
;
A
#
# COMPACT_ATOMS: atom_id res chain seq x y z
N ALA A 1 10.30 -5.81 -20.26
CA ALA A 1 10.78 -7.20 -20.36
C ALA A 1 10.78 -7.62 -21.83
N ARG A 2 11.94 -7.95 -22.43
CA ARG A 2 12.05 -8.29 -23.86
C ARG A 2 11.63 -9.73 -24.21
N ASN A 3 11.44 -10.59 -23.20
CA ASN A 3 11.06 -12.00 -23.35
C ASN A 3 9.61 -12.31 -22.93
N CYS A 4 8.77 -11.28 -22.70
CA CYS A 4 7.37 -11.51 -22.32
C CYS A 4 6.54 -11.76 -23.57
N LYS A 5 6.17 -13.02 -23.82
CA LYS A 5 5.11 -13.36 -24.77
C LYS A 5 3.78 -13.21 -24.03
N CYS A 6 3.06 -12.11 -24.29
CA CYS A 6 1.75 -11.83 -23.68
C CYS A 6 0.69 -12.80 -24.21
N ASN A 7 0.70 -14.04 -23.71
CA ASN A 7 -0.38 -15.00 -23.92
C ASN A 7 -1.50 -14.69 -22.91
N LEU A 8 -2.30 -13.67 -23.23
CA LEU A 8 -3.43 -13.28 -22.38
C LEU A 8 -4.46 -14.41 -22.33
N ARG A 9 -4.91 -14.72 -21.11
CA ARG A 9 -6.00 -15.68 -20.87
C ARG A 9 -7.17 -14.99 -20.20
N CYS A 10 -8.38 -15.28 -20.68
CA CYS A 10 -9.61 -14.77 -20.11
C CYS A 10 -9.84 -15.39 -18.72
N ILE A 11 -10.03 -14.56 -17.69
CA ILE A 11 -10.26 -15.04 -16.32
C ILE A 11 -11.61 -15.74 -16.13
N LYS A 12 -12.54 -15.57 -17.07
CA LYS A 12 -13.90 -16.16 -17.00
C LYS A 12 -13.97 -17.55 -17.60
N CYS A 13 -13.32 -17.77 -18.75
CA CYS A 13 -13.43 -19.00 -19.54
C CYS A 13 -12.10 -19.62 -19.94
N ASN A 14 -10.96 -19.04 -19.53
CA ASN A 14 -9.62 -19.48 -19.88
C ASN A 14 -9.28 -19.45 -21.39
N GLY A 15 -10.08 -18.78 -22.21
CA GLY A 15 -9.81 -18.59 -23.64
C GLY A 15 -8.67 -17.60 -23.93
N THR A 16 -8.17 -17.57 -25.17
CA THR A 16 -7.05 -16.74 -25.64
C THR A 16 -7.41 -15.28 -25.94
N HIS A 17 -8.54 -14.81 -25.42
CA HIS A 17 -9.07 -13.46 -25.64
C HIS A 17 -9.03 -12.64 -24.35
N PRO A 18 -9.06 -11.30 -24.45
CA PRO A 18 -9.19 -10.44 -23.27
C PRO A 18 -10.57 -10.57 -22.62
N THR A 19 -10.65 -10.41 -21.30
CA THR A 19 -11.90 -10.59 -20.53
C THR A 19 -13.08 -9.76 -21.03
N TYR A 20 -12.85 -8.58 -21.63
CA TYR A 20 -13.91 -7.73 -22.18
C TYR A 20 -14.56 -8.31 -23.46
N ALA A 21 -13.84 -9.15 -24.21
CA ALA A 21 -14.33 -9.81 -25.42
C ALA A 21 -14.98 -11.18 -25.12
N CYS A 22 -15.14 -11.53 -23.84
CA CYS A 22 -15.71 -12.80 -23.44
C CYS A 22 -17.23 -12.82 -23.63
N GLY A 23 -17.76 -13.90 -24.21
CA GLY A 23 -19.21 -14.12 -24.33
C GLY A 23 -19.92 -14.29 -22.99
N ILE A 24 -19.21 -14.66 -21.92
CA ILE A 24 -19.76 -14.78 -20.57
C ILE A 24 -19.93 -13.37 -19.97
N LYS A 25 -21.16 -12.87 -19.99
CA LYS A 25 -21.54 -11.57 -19.39
C LYS A 25 -22.13 -11.72 -17.98
N THR A 26 -22.56 -12.92 -17.61
CA THR A 26 -23.17 -13.22 -16.32
C THR A 26 -22.13 -13.44 -15.22
N ASN A 27 -22.56 -13.34 -13.96
CA ASN A 27 -21.75 -13.67 -12.80
C ASN A 27 -21.59 -15.21 -12.69
N ILE A 28 -20.35 -15.68 -12.56
CA ILE A 28 -20.01 -17.09 -12.40
C ILE A 28 -20.05 -17.42 -10.91
N GLN A 29 -20.99 -18.28 -10.50
CA GLN A 29 -21.18 -18.66 -9.10
C GLN A 29 -19.96 -19.44 -8.55
N GLU A 30 -19.39 -20.31 -9.38
CA GLU A 30 -18.25 -21.13 -9.00
C GLU A 30 -17.04 -20.82 -9.91
N PRO A 31 -16.25 -19.79 -9.59
CA PRO A 31 -15.11 -19.41 -10.41
C PRO A 31 -14.02 -20.48 -10.34
N VAL A 32 -13.35 -20.71 -11.48
CA VAL A 32 -12.20 -21.62 -11.57
C VAL A 32 -10.91 -20.80 -11.66
N CYS A 33 -9.94 -21.16 -10.84
CA CYS A 33 -8.64 -20.50 -10.82
C CYS A 33 -7.80 -20.89 -12.04
N ILE A 34 -7.40 -19.92 -12.87
CA ILE A 34 -6.53 -20.19 -14.04
C ILE A 34 -5.11 -20.67 -13.68
N ASN A 35 -4.67 -20.47 -12.43
CA ASN A 35 -3.34 -20.87 -11.97
C ASN A 35 -3.33 -22.31 -11.43
N CYS A 36 -4.32 -22.70 -10.63
CA CYS A 36 -4.35 -24.01 -9.97
C CYS A 36 -5.47 -24.96 -10.44
N LYS A 37 -6.38 -24.48 -11.30
CA LYS A 37 -7.52 -25.21 -11.88
C LYS A 37 -8.57 -25.71 -10.88
N GLU A 38 -8.52 -25.25 -9.63
CA GLU A 38 -9.55 -25.55 -8.63
C GLU A 38 -10.71 -24.56 -8.72
N SER A 39 -11.90 -25.02 -8.35
CA SER A 39 -13.09 -24.18 -8.24
C SER A 39 -13.16 -23.48 -6.88
N GLY A 40 -13.99 -22.44 -6.78
CA GLY A 40 -14.24 -21.70 -5.55
C GLY A 40 -13.35 -20.47 -5.32
N HIS A 41 -12.36 -20.21 -6.18
CA HIS A 41 -11.56 -18.98 -6.10
C HIS A 41 -11.02 -18.52 -7.47
N LEU A 42 -10.69 -17.23 -7.56
CA LEU A 42 -10.03 -16.63 -8.72
C LEU A 42 -8.50 -16.68 -8.56
N ALA A 43 -7.76 -16.53 -9.67
CA ALA A 43 -6.30 -16.59 -9.67
C ALA A 43 -5.59 -15.53 -8.81
N SER A 44 -6.27 -14.43 -8.47
CA SER A 44 -5.77 -13.39 -7.56
C SER A 44 -5.97 -13.73 -6.08
N TRP A 45 -6.56 -14.87 -5.74
CA TRP A 45 -6.82 -15.26 -4.36
C TRP A 45 -5.52 -15.69 -3.65
N LEU A 46 -5.24 -15.07 -2.50
CA LEU A 46 -3.97 -15.23 -1.77
C LEU A 46 -3.73 -16.65 -1.23
N GLY A 47 -4.78 -17.41 -0.94
CA GLY A 47 -4.64 -18.78 -0.45
C GLY A 47 -4.45 -19.82 -1.55
N CYS A 48 -4.37 -19.41 -2.82
CA CYS A 48 -4.24 -20.35 -3.92
C CYS A 48 -2.96 -21.18 -3.73
N LYS A 49 -3.05 -22.50 -3.86
CA LYS A 49 -1.88 -23.39 -3.73
C LYS A 49 -0.74 -23.09 -4.71
N ALA A 50 -1.09 -22.51 -5.87
CA ALA A 50 -0.12 -22.09 -6.89
C ALA A 50 0.43 -20.67 -6.63
N PHE A 51 -0.09 -19.96 -5.64
CA PHE A 51 0.43 -18.65 -5.25
C PHE A 51 1.83 -18.82 -4.64
N PRO A 52 2.84 -18.07 -5.09
CA PRO A 52 4.18 -18.18 -4.55
C PRO A 52 4.17 -17.86 -3.04
N THR A 53 4.44 -18.86 -2.21
CA THR A 53 4.74 -18.61 -0.80
C THR A 53 6.18 -18.13 -0.74
N ILE A 54 6.37 -16.81 -0.66
CA ILE A 54 7.69 -16.26 -0.37
C ILE A 54 8.03 -16.68 1.06
N LYS A 55 8.78 -17.78 1.21
CA LYS A 55 9.44 -18.11 2.47
C LYS A 55 10.41 -16.96 2.73
N ASN A 56 10.08 -16.10 3.69
CA ASN A 56 10.97 -15.02 4.12
C ASN A 56 12.26 -15.64 4.67
N SER A 57 13.24 -15.89 3.81
CA SER A 57 14.64 -16.09 4.21
C SER A 57 15.26 -14.78 4.73
N TYR A 58 14.48 -13.70 4.77
CA TYR A 58 14.83 -12.41 5.35
C TYR A 58 15.12 -12.44 6.86
N GLN A 59 14.89 -13.57 7.53
CA GLN A 59 15.19 -13.73 8.96
C GLN A 59 16.70 -13.77 9.32
N GLN A 60 17.62 -13.56 8.37
CA GLN A 60 19.07 -13.55 8.65
C GLN A 60 19.77 -12.23 8.28
N ARG A 61 19.06 -11.23 7.73
CA ARG A 61 19.66 -9.91 7.50
C ARG A 61 19.49 -9.10 8.79
N LYS A 62 20.50 -9.16 9.66
CA LYS A 62 20.58 -8.30 10.85
C LYS A 62 20.34 -6.86 10.40
N SER A 63 19.40 -6.17 11.05
CA SER A 63 19.17 -4.74 10.82
C SER A 63 20.47 -3.96 11.07
N TYR A 64 20.72 -2.87 10.34
CA TYR A 64 21.88 -1.99 10.57
C TYR A 64 22.03 -1.62 12.06
N THR A 65 20.91 -1.40 12.74
CA THR A 65 20.86 -1.12 14.18
C THR A 65 21.25 -2.30 15.08
N GLN A 66 21.08 -3.55 14.62
CA GLN A 66 21.55 -4.76 15.32
C GLN A 66 23.05 -4.99 15.10
N VAL A 67 23.58 -4.65 13.92
CA VAL A 67 25.01 -4.74 13.62
C VAL A 67 25.81 -3.69 14.41
N ALA A 68 25.28 -2.47 14.53
CA ALA A 68 25.89 -1.39 15.31
C ALA A 68 25.98 -1.73 16.81
N ARG A 69 24.93 -2.33 17.40
CA ARG A 69 24.92 -2.73 18.81
C ARG A 69 25.91 -3.86 19.13
N ASN A 70 26.13 -4.78 18.19
CA ASN A 70 27.07 -5.88 18.35
C ASN A 70 28.54 -5.48 18.09
N SER A 71 28.78 -4.33 17.44
CA SER A 71 30.14 -3.80 17.23
C SER A 71 30.76 -3.17 18.47
N SER A 72 29.97 -2.90 19.51
CA SER A 72 30.44 -2.30 20.77
C SER A 72 31.36 -3.21 21.61
N ASN A 73 31.56 -4.47 21.22
CA ASN A 73 32.31 -5.48 22.02
C ASN A 73 33.42 -6.22 21.25
N SER A 74 33.93 -5.69 20.15
CA SER A 74 35.15 -6.25 19.54
C SER A 74 36.15 -5.15 19.18
N ASN A 75 37.15 -5.00 20.04
CA ASN A 75 38.44 -4.37 19.71
C ASN A 75 39.12 -5.20 18.61
N LEU A 76 38.85 -4.95 17.32
CA LEU A 76 39.74 -5.39 16.25
C LEU A 76 39.78 -4.37 15.10
N LEU A 77 40.96 -3.75 15.03
CA LEU A 77 41.47 -2.81 14.06
C LEU A 77 41.46 -3.41 12.63
N VAL A 78 40.72 -2.82 11.69
CA VAL A 78 41.03 -2.97 10.24
C VAL A 78 40.83 -1.62 9.53
N LYS A 79 41.98 -0.96 9.36
CA LYS A 79 42.39 -0.10 8.24
C LYS A 79 41.35 0.87 7.67
N ALA A 80 41.33 2.07 8.24
CA ALA A 80 40.76 3.25 7.59
C ALA A 80 41.56 3.54 6.30
N THR A 81 40.94 3.29 5.15
CA THR A 81 41.24 4.09 3.95
C THR A 81 40.52 5.42 4.11
N GLU A 82 41.31 6.48 4.19
CA GLU A 82 40.88 7.87 4.31
C GLU A 82 39.84 8.23 3.23
N LYS A 83 38.67 8.69 3.68
CA LYS A 83 37.79 9.54 2.87
C LYS A 83 37.18 10.60 3.81
N PRO A 84 37.08 11.88 3.41
CA PRO A 84 36.91 12.98 4.34
C PRO A 84 35.60 12.87 5.13
N THR A 85 35.71 13.02 6.45
CA THR A 85 34.60 13.33 7.34
C THR A 85 33.89 14.58 6.84
N THR A 86 32.72 14.41 6.23
CA THR A 86 31.72 15.47 6.18
C THR A 86 30.61 15.04 7.12
N ASN A 87 30.50 15.75 8.24
CA ASN A 87 29.35 15.68 9.14
C ASN A 87 28.08 15.77 8.26
N PRO A 88 27.10 14.86 8.36
CA PRO A 88 25.81 15.14 7.76
C PRO A 88 25.18 16.29 8.55
N GLU A 89 25.33 17.51 8.03
CA GLU A 89 24.48 18.63 8.40
C GLU A 89 23.04 18.17 8.26
N ILE A 90 22.31 18.27 9.37
CA ILE A 90 20.86 18.14 9.38
C ILE A 90 20.36 19.22 8.41
N PRO A 91 19.56 18.90 7.37
CA PRO A 91 18.98 19.92 6.53
C PRO A 91 18.20 20.88 7.41
N GLU A 92 18.57 22.15 7.41
CA GLU A 92 17.80 23.20 8.06
C GLU A 92 16.36 23.11 7.55
N ILE A 93 15.41 23.12 8.50
CA ILE A 93 13.98 23.09 8.20
C ILE A 93 13.72 24.21 7.22
N SER A 94 13.27 23.88 5.99
CA SER A 94 13.05 24.89 4.96
C SER A 94 12.13 25.98 5.53
N ASP A 95 12.52 27.24 5.32
CA ASP A 95 11.81 28.43 5.79
C ASP A 95 10.35 28.52 5.30
N ASP A 96 9.94 27.61 4.41
CA ASP A 96 8.61 27.51 3.83
C ASP A 96 7.62 26.71 4.70
N LEU A 97 8.08 26.01 5.75
CA LEU A 97 7.19 25.22 6.60
C LEU A 97 6.07 26.06 7.24
N PRO A 98 6.31 27.27 7.77
CA PRO A 98 5.26 28.15 8.29
C PRO A 98 4.27 28.58 7.19
N SER A 99 4.76 28.84 5.98
CA SER A 99 3.95 29.23 4.82
C SER A 99 2.99 28.11 4.42
N LEU A 100 3.50 26.88 4.24
CA LEU A 100 2.69 25.70 3.90
C LEU A 100 1.66 25.37 4.98
N LEU A 101 2.02 25.52 6.26
CA LEU A 101 1.07 25.34 7.36
C LEU A 101 -0.03 26.40 7.33
N SER A 102 0.29 27.64 6.99
CA SER A 102 -0.72 28.71 6.87
C SER A 102 -1.67 28.48 5.69
N GLU A 103 -1.15 28.01 4.56
CA GLU A 103 -1.93 27.70 3.35
C GLU A 103 -2.89 26.52 3.59
N LEU A 104 -2.39 25.44 4.21
CA LEU A 104 -3.22 24.33 4.65
C LEU A 104 -4.30 24.78 5.64
N THR A 105 -3.97 25.67 6.57
CA THR A 105 -4.94 26.19 7.55
C THR A 105 -6.03 27.02 6.87
N ASN A 106 -5.68 27.84 5.88
CA ASN A 106 -6.64 28.64 5.11
C ASN A 106 -7.53 27.77 4.23
N PHE A 107 -6.98 26.76 3.57
CA PHE A 107 -7.74 25.77 2.80
C PHE A 107 -8.75 25.04 3.67
N LEU A 108 -8.36 24.62 4.87
CA LEU A 108 -9.26 23.96 5.81
C LEU A 108 -10.37 24.90 6.31
N LYS A 109 -10.10 26.21 6.45
CA LYS A 109 -11.13 27.21 6.81
C LYS A 109 -12.16 27.44 5.70
N GLU A 110 -11.80 27.23 4.44
CA GLU A 110 -12.70 27.39 3.28
C GLU A 110 -13.82 26.33 3.25
N TYR A 111 -13.61 25.18 3.91
CA TYR A 111 -14.58 24.08 3.94
C TYR A 111 -15.00 23.71 5.38
N PRO A 112 -15.63 24.62 6.14
CA PRO A 112 -15.95 24.40 7.55
C PRO A 112 -16.98 23.27 7.74
N GLU A 113 -17.90 23.08 6.80
CA GLU A 113 -18.92 22.02 6.85
C GLU A 113 -18.31 20.62 6.73
N LYS A 114 -17.32 20.45 5.85
CA LYS A 114 -16.59 19.17 5.72
C LYS A 114 -15.78 18.84 6.98
N LEU A 115 -15.23 19.87 7.64
CA LEU A 115 -14.54 19.71 8.92
C LEU A 115 -15.50 19.32 10.06
N LYS A 116 -16.69 19.93 10.13
CA LYS A 116 -17.72 19.58 11.12
C LYS A 116 -18.16 18.14 10.95
N ALA A 117 -18.43 17.71 9.73
CA ALA A 117 -18.79 16.32 9.45
C ALA A 117 -17.68 15.32 9.81
N ALA A 118 -16.42 15.64 9.50
CA ALA A 118 -15.29 14.80 9.88
C ALA A 118 -15.16 14.62 11.41
N LYS A 119 -15.52 15.64 12.19
CA LYS A 119 -15.58 15.53 13.67
C LYS A 119 -16.75 14.66 14.13
N LEU A 120 -17.92 14.81 13.53
CA LEU A 120 -19.11 14.02 13.86
C LEU A 120 -18.93 12.51 13.55
N LEU A 121 -18.23 12.19 12.45
CA LEU A 121 -17.87 10.81 12.11
C LEU A 121 -16.93 10.17 13.14
N LYS A 122 -16.08 10.95 13.81
CA LYS A 122 -15.21 10.43 14.89
C LYS A 122 -15.98 10.13 16.17
N THR A 123 -17.13 10.77 16.38
CA THR A 123 -17.97 10.61 17.58
C THR A 123 -19.10 9.59 17.40
N ALA A 124 -19.39 9.18 16.17
CA ALA A 124 -20.44 8.21 15.88
C ALA A 124 -20.06 6.82 16.40
N LYS A 125 -20.93 6.24 17.23
CA LYS A 125 -20.68 4.97 17.94
C LYS A 125 -21.10 3.76 17.10
N THR A 126 -22.00 3.96 16.14
CA THR A 126 -22.58 2.89 15.33
C THR A 126 -22.33 3.09 13.84
N LYS A 127 -22.36 1.98 13.09
CA LYS A 127 -22.12 1.98 11.64
C LYS A 127 -23.22 2.71 10.85
N GLU A 128 -24.46 2.71 11.36
CA GLU A 128 -25.58 3.37 10.70
C GLU A 128 -25.57 4.90 10.92
N GLU A 129 -25.22 5.37 12.13
CA GLU A 129 -25.02 6.80 12.40
C GLU A 129 -23.89 7.40 11.56
N ASN A 130 -22.82 6.62 11.34
CA ASN A 130 -21.70 7.01 10.47
C ASN A 130 -22.14 7.18 9.01
N LYS A 131 -22.96 6.25 8.48
CA LYS A 131 -23.48 6.36 7.12
C LYS A 131 -24.37 7.60 6.97
N ILE A 132 -25.31 7.81 7.89
CA ILE A 132 -26.23 8.96 7.86
C ILE A 132 -25.45 10.28 7.91
N THR A 133 -24.48 10.39 8.82
CA THR A 133 -23.63 11.59 8.96
C THR A 133 -22.81 11.86 7.71
N PHE A 134 -22.24 10.80 7.09
CA PHE A 134 -21.47 10.93 5.85
C PHE A 134 -22.36 11.36 4.67
N PHE A 135 -23.52 10.72 4.48
CA PHE A 135 -24.45 11.06 3.40
C PHE A 135 -24.95 12.51 3.50
N ASN A 136 -25.34 12.96 4.69
CA ASN A 136 -25.79 14.34 4.90
C ASN A 136 -24.68 15.37 4.66
N SER A 137 -23.42 15.03 4.95
CA SER A 137 -22.27 15.90 4.69
C SER A 137 -21.87 15.98 3.21
N VAL A 138 -22.13 14.94 2.42
CA VAL A 138 -21.69 14.85 1.02
C VAL A 138 -22.76 15.37 0.07
N ILE A 139 -24.02 15.11 0.39
CA ILE A 139 -25.15 15.46 -0.49
C ILE A 139 -25.61 16.91 -0.26
N GLY A 140 -25.46 17.44 0.97
CA GLY A 140 -25.82 18.82 1.30
C GLY A 140 -27.32 19.13 1.16
N ASN A 141 -27.83 19.97 2.07
CA ASN A 141 -28.95 20.87 1.76
C ASN A 141 -28.35 22.18 1.28
#